data_AF-A0A380SBB6-F1
#
_entry.id   AF-A0A380SBB6-F1
#
_cell.length_a   1.000
_cell.length_b   1.000
_cell.length_c   1.000
_cell.angle_alpha   90.00
_cell.angle_beta   90.00
_cell.angle_gamma   90.00
#
_symmetry.space_group_name_H-M   'P 1'
#
loop_
_entity.id
_entity.type
_entity.pdbx_description
1 polymer ?
#
loop_
_entity_poly.entity_id
_entity_poly.type
_entity_poly.pdbx_seq_one_letter_code
_entity_poly.pdbx_strand_id
1 'polypeptide(L)'
;MSLAHLNPAVTLAFAMNHSLSWSMVPGYIIVQMLGGIVGAILVWLAYLPHWEATKEPEVKLGVFSTAPSIPNYFANFITEIIGTGILTLGLLFIGMKNIADGLNPLIVRALNNQ
;
A
#
# COMPACT_ATOMS: atom_id res chain seq x y z
N MET A 1 2.61 17.89 0.87
CA MET A 1 1.51 16.97 0.47
C MET A 1 1.47 15.88 1.52
N SER A 2 0.37 15.73 2.26
CA SER A 2 0.21 14.61 3.20
C SER A 2 0.27 13.32 2.38
N LEU A 3 1.28 12.48 2.60
CA LEU A 3 1.36 11.17 1.96
C LEU A 3 0.20 10.33 2.52
N ALA A 4 -0.83 10.09 1.71
CA ALA A 4 -1.87 9.13 2.05
C ALA A 4 -1.25 7.73 1.97
N HIS A 5 -0.81 7.19 3.11
CA HIS A 5 -0.12 5.90 3.14
C HIS A 5 -1.01 4.74 2.67
N LEU A 6 -2.33 4.84 2.90
CA LEU A 6 -3.38 3.88 2.48
C LEU A 6 -3.09 2.39 2.77
N ASN A 7 -2.09 2.10 3.60
CA ASN A 7 -1.59 0.78 3.91
C ASN A 7 -0.84 0.83 5.26
N PRO A 8 -1.19 -0.04 6.22
CA PRO A 8 -0.50 -0.11 7.52
C PRO A 8 1.00 -0.41 7.41
N ALA A 9 1.42 -1.32 6.53
CA ALA A 9 2.82 -1.66 6.34
C ALA A 9 3.63 -0.48 5.78
N VAL A 10 3.05 0.29 4.86
CA VAL A 10 3.66 1.54 4.37
C VAL A 10 3.76 2.56 5.50
N THR A 11 2.73 2.69 6.32
CA THR A 11 2.74 3.58 7.49
C THR A 11 3.86 3.22 8.46
N LEU A 12 4.06 1.94 8.73
CA LEU A 12 5.16 1.44 9.55
C LEU A 12 6.52 1.70 8.90
N ALA A 13 6.68 1.44 7.60
CA ALA A 13 7.93 1.70 6.88
C ALA A 13 8.37 3.17 6.97
N PHE A 14 7.41 4.11 6.83
CA PHE A 14 7.69 5.54 6.97
C PHE A 14 7.98 5.94 8.42
N ALA A 15 7.36 5.30 9.41
CA ALA A 15 7.69 5.51 10.82
C ALA A 15 9.09 4.99 11.17
N MET A 16 9.47 3.83 10.61
CA MET A 16 10.81 3.25 10.75
C MET A 16 11.90 4.12 10.10
N ASN A 17 11.61 4.75 8.96
CA ASN A 17 12.52 5.71 8.31
C ASN A 17 12.40 7.15 8.87
N HIS A 18 11.83 7.32 10.07
CA HIS A 18 11.66 8.62 10.75
C HIS A 18 10.91 9.70 9.96
N SER A 19 10.24 9.32 8.87
CA SER A 19 9.47 10.21 8.00
C SER A 19 8.03 10.42 8.52
N LEU A 20 7.62 9.62 9.51
CA LEU A 20 6.35 9.74 10.24
C LEU A 20 6.61 9.57 11.75
N SER A 21 5.99 10.41 12.59
CA SER A 21 6.01 10.20 14.04
C SER A 21 5.25 8.92 14.40
N TRP A 22 5.85 8.09 15.26
CA TRP A 22 5.24 6.87 15.78
C TRP A 22 3.89 7.10 16.48
N SER A 23 3.70 8.28 17.09
CA SER A 23 2.42 8.68 17.71
C SER A 23 1.25 8.74 16.72
N MET A 24 1.52 8.96 15.44
CA MET A 24 0.49 9.04 14.40
C MET A 24 0.11 7.67 13.82
N VAL A 25 0.95 6.64 14.01
CA VAL A 25 0.76 5.31 13.42
C VAL A 25 -0.61 4.71 13.77
N PRO A 26 -1.07 4.72 15.04
CA PRO A 26 -2.39 4.16 15.37
C PRO A 26 -3.53 4.87 14.65
N GLY A 27 -3.47 6.21 14.55
CA GLY A 27 -4.49 7.01 13.86
C GLY A 27 -4.56 6.70 12.37
N TYR A 28 -3.41 6.54 11.71
CA TYR A 28 -3.34 6.13 10.30
C TYR A 28 -3.97 4.75 10.09
N ILE A 29 -3.63 3.76 10.93
CA ILE A 29 -4.16 2.41 10.82
C ILE A 29 -5.69 2.42 11.01
N ILE A 30 -6.21 3.12 12.01
CA ILE A 30 -7.65 3.20 12.26
C ILE A 30 -8.39 3.75 11.03
N VAL A 31 -7.93 4.88 10.48
CA VAL A 31 -8.57 5.50 9.30
C VAL A 31 -8.45 4.60 8.08
N GLN A 32 -7.33 3.90 7.89
CA GLN A 32 -7.15 2.94 6.79
C GLN A 32 -8.13 1.78 6.90
N MET A 33 -8.28 1.19 8.09
CA MET A 33 -9.23 0.09 8.32
C MET A 33 -10.67 0.54 8.09
N LEU A 34 -11.05 1.72 8.61
CA LEU A 34 -12.39 2.28 8.40
C LEU A 34 -12.64 2.57 6.92
N GLY A 35 -11.68 3.16 6.21
CA GLY A 35 -11.77 3.39 4.76
C GLY A 35 -11.92 2.09 3.98
N GLY A 36 -11.17 1.04 4.34
CA GLY A 36 -11.28 -0.29 3.74
C GLY A 36 -12.66 -0.93 3.97
N ILE A 37 -13.21 -0.83 5.19
CA ILE A 37 -14.55 -1.34 5.52
C ILE A 37 -15.62 -0.61 4.72
N VAL A 38 -15.57 0.73 4.67
CA VAL A 38 -16.53 1.52 3.89
C VAL A 38 -16.42 1.16 2.40
N GLY A 39 -15.21 1.04 1.86
CA GLY A 39 -14.98 0.60 0.48
C GLY A 39 -15.57 -0.79 0.20
N ALA A 40 -15.38 -1.75 1.11
CA ALA A 40 -15.95 -3.09 0.98
C ALA A 40 -17.49 -3.06 0.98
N ILE A 41 -18.12 -2.25 1.84
CA ILE A 41 -19.58 -2.09 1.85
C ILE A 41 -20.07 -1.51 0.52
N LEU A 42 -19.37 -0.51 -0.03
CA LEU A 42 -19.74 0.07 -1.32
C LEU A 42 -19.63 -0.93 -2.47
N VAL A 43 -18.55 -1.74 -2.51
CA VAL A 43 -18.42 -2.83 -3.49
C VAL A 43 -19.53 -3.85 -3.30
N TRP A 44 -19.84 -4.23 -2.06
CA TRP A 44 -20.95 -5.12 -1.77
C TRP A 44 -22.29 -4.60 -2.31
N LEU A 45 -22.59 -3.31 -2.12
CA LEU A 45 -23.80 -2.68 -2.66
C LEU A 45 -23.80 -2.61 -4.19
N ALA A 46 -22.65 -2.29 -4.81
CA ALA A 46 -22.54 -2.13 -6.26
C ALA A 46 -22.79 -3.45 -7.02
N TYR A 47 -22.49 -4.59 -6.41
CA TYR A 47 -22.56 -5.91 -7.05
C TYR A 47 -23.70 -6.79 -6.51
N LEU A 48 -24.73 -6.21 -5.88
CA LEU A 48 -25.86 -6.95 -5.28
C LEU A 48 -26.42 -8.12 -6.13
N PRO A 49 -26.70 -7.96 -7.43
CA PRO A 49 -27.22 -9.07 -8.25
C PRO A 49 -26.22 -10.22 -8.46
N HIS A 50 -24.92 -9.93 -8.44
CA HIS A 50 -23.87 -10.94 -8.66
C HIS A 50 -23.75 -11.88 -7.45
N TRP A 51 -24.14 -11.43 -6.25
CA TRP A 51 -24.10 -12.27 -5.06
C TRP A 51 -25.10 -13.42 -5.11
N GLU A 52 -26.21 -13.28 -5.82
CA GLU A 52 -27.17 -14.37 -6.04
C GLU A 52 -26.71 -15.30 -7.17
N ALA A 53 -26.09 -14.75 -8.21
CA ALA A 53 -25.62 -15.53 -9.36
C ALA A 53 -24.41 -16.41 -9.02
N THR A 54 -23.48 -15.92 -8.21
CA THR A 54 -22.31 -16.69 -7.75
C THR A 54 -22.69 -17.58 -6.57
N LYS A 55 -22.41 -18.88 -6.65
CA LYS A 55 -22.79 -19.84 -5.60
C LYS A 55 -21.62 -20.19 -4.68
N GLU A 56 -20.41 -20.08 -5.20
CA GLU A 56 -19.16 -20.42 -4.52
C GLU A 56 -18.83 -19.38 -3.45
N PRO A 57 -18.82 -19.74 -2.15
CA PRO A 57 -18.51 -18.80 -1.08
C PRO A 57 -17.08 -18.27 -1.14
N GLU A 58 -16.13 -19.11 -1.59
CA GLU A 58 -14.71 -18.76 -1.71
C GLU A 58 -14.48 -17.65 -2.74
N VAL A 59 -15.23 -17.68 -3.86
CA VAL A 59 -15.16 -16.65 -4.89
C VAL A 59 -15.69 -15.31 -4.35
N LYS A 60 -16.76 -15.34 -3.55
CA LYS A 60 -17.28 -14.13 -2.88
C LYS A 60 -16.28 -13.55 -1.88
N LEU A 61 -15.65 -14.41 -1.08
CA LEU A 61 -14.64 -14.00 -0.11
C LEU A 61 -13.40 -13.39 -0.80
N GLY A 62 -13.02 -13.96 -1.95
CA GLY A 62 -11.90 -13.50 -2.77
C GLY A 62 -12.04 -12.08 -3.31
N VAL A 63 -13.26 -11.52 -3.37
CA VAL A 63 -13.47 -10.11 -3.75
C VAL A 63 -12.99 -9.15 -2.64
N PHE A 64 -13.06 -9.57 -1.38
CA PHE A 64 -12.79 -8.70 -0.22
C PHE A 64 -11.47 -9.00 0.48
N SER A 65 -10.92 -10.20 0.30
CA SER A 65 -9.72 -10.64 0.99
C SER A 65 -8.94 -11.65 0.17
N THR A 66 -7.65 -11.80 0.48
CA THR A 66 -6.79 -12.79 -0.14
C THR A 66 -6.85 -14.11 0.61
N ALA A 67 -7.00 -15.21 -0.12
CA ALA A 67 -6.93 -16.56 0.41
C ALA A 67 -5.79 -17.33 -0.29
N PRO A 68 -5.02 -18.16 0.43
CA PRO A 68 -3.92 -18.89 -0.17
C PRO A 68 -4.43 -19.99 -1.10
N SER A 69 -3.86 -20.10 -2.30
CA SER A 69 -4.19 -21.19 -3.24
C SER A 69 -3.68 -22.55 -2.75
N ILE A 70 -2.59 -22.57 -1.98
CA ILE A 70 -2.07 -23.75 -1.28
C ILE A 70 -1.85 -23.33 0.18
N PRO A 71 -2.49 -24.00 1.16
CA PRO A 71 -2.46 -23.57 2.57
C PRO A 71 -1.15 -23.96 3.28
N ASN A 72 0.00 -23.50 2.75
CA ASN A 72 1.29 -23.59 3.42
C ASN A 72 1.60 -22.26 4.11
N TYR A 73 1.30 -22.18 5.41
CA TYR A 73 1.44 -20.95 6.19
C TYR A 73 2.84 -20.35 6.16
N PHE A 74 3.89 -21.19 6.21
CA PHE A 74 5.27 -20.70 6.20
C PHE A 74 5.63 -20.10 4.85
N ALA A 75 5.35 -20.81 3.75
CA ALA A 75 5.62 -20.30 2.40
C ALA A 75 4.84 -19.02 2.12
N ASN A 76 3.54 -18.99 2.46
CA ASN A 76 2.67 -17.83 2.26
C ASN A 76 3.12 -16.61 3.08
N PHE A 77 3.61 -16.84 4.31
CA PHE A 77 4.17 -15.77 5.13
C PHE A 77 5.44 -15.17 4.51
N ILE A 78 6.35 -16.01 4.00
CA ILE A 78 7.55 -15.54 3.30
C ILE A 78 7.20 -14.75 2.03
N THR A 79 6.20 -15.18 1.25
CA THR A 79 5.77 -14.44 0.06
C THR A 79 5.19 -13.07 0.39
N GLU A 80 4.42 -12.95 1.48
CA GLU A 80 3.88 -11.66 1.95
C GLU A 80 5.00 -10.71 2.42
N ILE A 81 6.03 -11.23 3.11
CA ILE A 81 7.21 -10.44 3.48
C ILE A 81 7.91 -9.91 2.23
N ILE A 82 8.15 -10.76 1.23
CA ILE A 82 8.86 -10.36 0.01
C ILE A 82 8.04 -9.32 -0.75
N GLY A 83 6.74 -9.57 -0.97
CA GLY A 83 5.86 -8.65 -1.69
C GLY A 83 5.72 -7.30 -1.00
N THR A 84 5.47 -7.29 0.31
CA THR A 84 5.36 -6.06 1.11
C THR A 84 6.70 -5.33 1.21
N GLY A 85 7.81 -6.07 1.33
CA GLY A 85 9.16 -5.51 1.33
C GLY A 85 9.46 -4.76 0.03
N ILE A 86 9.19 -5.37 -1.12
CA ILE A 86 9.41 -4.73 -2.43
C ILE A 86 8.52 -3.49 -2.59
N LEU A 87 7.24 -3.57 -2.20
CA LEU A 87 6.31 -2.44 -2.25
C LEU A 87 6.81 -1.26 -1.39
N THR A 88 7.12 -1.52 -0.12
CA THR A 88 7.55 -0.48 0.83
C THR A 88 8.89 0.13 0.43
N LEU A 89 9.85 -0.68 0.00
CA LEU A 89 11.14 -0.18 -0.54
C LEU A 89 10.92 0.69 -1.77
N GLY A 90 10.13 0.23 -2.74
CA GLY A 90 9.81 1.01 -3.95
C GLY A 90 9.19 2.37 -3.63
N LEU A 91 8.24 2.42 -2.69
CA LEU A 91 7.61 3.67 -2.26
C LEU A 91 8.58 4.61 -1.53
N LEU A 92 9.47 4.07 -0.70
CA LEU A 92 10.50 4.87 -0.05
C LEU A 92 11.48 5.45 -1.08
N PHE A 93 11.86 4.69 -2.11
CA PHE A 93 12.71 5.18 -3.20
C PHE A 93 12.03 6.28 -4.03
N ILE A 94 10.74 6.13 -4.38
CA ILE A 94 9.99 7.17 -5.09
C ILE A 94 9.79 8.42 -4.21
N GLY A 95 9.61 8.23 -2.89
CA GLY A 95 9.48 9.32 -1.93
C GLY A 95 10.74 10.16 -1.71
N MET A 96 11.91 9.71 -2.19
CA MET A 96 13.17 10.44 -2.10
C MET A 96 13.22 11.58 -3.13
N LYS A 97 12.76 12.77 -2.73
CA LYS A 97 12.92 14.03 -3.50
C LYS A 97 14.38 14.36 -3.89
N ASN A 98 15.35 13.86 -3.13
CA ASN A 98 16.76 14.19 -3.28
C ASN A 98 17.41 13.74 -4.59
N ILE A 99 16.81 12.78 -5.33
CA ILE A 99 17.35 12.35 -6.63
C ILE A 99 17.12 13.43 -7.70
N ALA A 100 15.93 14.05 -7.74
CA ALA A 100 15.64 15.12 -8.67
C ALA A 100 16.44 16.40 -8.34
N ASP A 101 16.55 16.73 -7.05
CA ASP A 101 17.32 17.89 -6.60
C ASP A 101 18.84 17.73 -6.83
N GLY A 102 19.37 16.50 -6.82
CA GLY A 102 20.77 16.21 -7.14
C GLY A 102 21.13 16.31 -8.62
N LEU A 103 20.15 16.13 -9.53
CA LEU A 103 20.35 16.36 -10.97
C LEU A 103 20.23 17.83 -11.38
N ASN A 104 19.52 18.66 -10.59
CA ASN A 104 19.36 20.09 -10.87
C ASN A 104 20.71 20.82 -11.07
N PRO A 105 21.75 20.63 -10.22
CA PRO A 105 23.07 21.20 -10.46
C PRO A 105 23.70 20.78 -11.79
N LEU A 106 23.51 19.53 -12.23
CA LEU A 106 24.08 19.02 -13.49
C LEU A 106 23.37 19.62 -14.71
N ILE A 107 22.05 19.77 -14.66
CA ILE A 107 21.24 20.39 -15.71
C ILE A 107 21.55 21.89 -15.81
N VAL A 108 21.62 22.59 -14.68
CA VAL A 108 21.99 24.02 -14.65
C VAL A 108 23.40 24.22 -15.20
N ARG A 109 24.35 23.33 -14.87
CA ARG A 109 25.72 23.40 -15.41
C ARG A 109 25.78 23.13 -16.92
N ALA A 110 24.93 22.26 -17.44
CA ALA A 110 24.83 22.00 -18.88
C ALA A 110 24.22 23.16 -19.66
N LEU A 111 23.31 23.93 -19.03
CA LEU A 111 22.63 25.08 -19.65
C LEU A 111 23.42 26.39 -19.52
N ASN A 112 24.21 26.58 -18.45
CA ASN A 112 25.02 27.80 -18.21
C ASN A 112 26.42 27.78 -18.88
N ASN A 113 26.72 26.81 -19.74
CA ASN A 113 28.00 26.71 -20.45
C ASN A 113 27.89 27.14 -21.93
N GLN A 114 26.89 27.97 -22.24
CA GLN A 114 26.77 28.80 -23.45
C GLN A 114 26.83 30.27 -23.05
#